data_AF-A0A1Y2CLW3-F1
#
_entry.id   AF-A0A1Y2CLW3-F1
#
_cell.length_a   1.000
_cell.length_b   1.000
_cell.length_c   1.000
_cell.angle_alpha   90.00
_cell.angle_beta   90.00
_cell.angle_gamma   90.00
#
_symmetry.space_group_name_H-M   'P 1'
#
loop_
_entity.id
_entity.type
_entity.pdbx_description
1 polymer ?
#
loop_
_entity_poly.entity_id
_entity_poly.type
_entity_poly.pdbx_seq_one_letter_code
_entity_poly.pdbx_strand_id
1 'polypeptide(L)'
;MEPLKGQLLVIVEDLTRHLYPWLSHRYKSTNKIIRFQEDIEKSDETGIVMSVGRKQFPDAIHSIYTLHKILKSKLPIEVHYCGERDLTADMVEALMKMPNVKPVNLLEHFPQEIHVSEGWSTKPYAILASSFRTVILMDADVRFFQPPENITSSSKIFDEYGLLFYHDRSIQRSMPDYASWFKFINPQPTRYGSTLRYTNSLSYHEQESGVVIIDKSRIGALHSLLLACAFNSFTYRSETYKHMYGDKETFWISWELLRVPYRFSPTYAGALGVKTSDDTVCGNLFHVDEFLNPVWWNGGMWEVKEAKTRRVVQFEYLAFDSERDELKWFIEYQGAPHCLSVQDTKKDMRKLNADEKQLGERYIQSFMMERELRWKKFVAKMLFV
;
A
#
# COMPACT_ATOMS: atom_id res chain seq x y z
N MET A 1 27.51 -31.10 -18.02
CA MET A 1 26.71 -29.91 -17.69
C MET A 1 25.35 -30.28 -17.11
N GLU A 2 24.60 -31.21 -17.70
CA GLU A 2 23.28 -31.64 -17.16
C GLU A 2 23.30 -32.13 -15.70
N PRO A 3 24.31 -32.90 -15.23
CA PRO A 3 24.37 -33.32 -13.83
C PRO A 3 24.53 -32.16 -12.84
N LEU A 4 25.29 -31.12 -13.20
CA LEU A 4 25.51 -29.93 -12.37
C LEU A 4 24.26 -29.07 -12.26
N LYS A 5 23.50 -28.95 -13.35
CA LYS A 5 22.21 -28.23 -13.38
C LYS A 5 21.19 -28.92 -12.48
N GLY A 6 21.13 -30.25 -12.51
CA GLY A 6 20.26 -31.03 -11.62
C GLY A 6 20.62 -30.82 -10.15
N GLN A 7 21.91 -30.89 -9.80
CA GLN A 7 22.39 -30.65 -8.43
C GLN A 7 22.06 -29.24 -7.93
N LEU A 8 22.27 -28.21 -8.77
CA LEU A 8 21.94 -26.83 -8.41
C LEU A 8 20.45 -26.65 -8.13
N LEU A 9 19.57 -27.26 -8.94
CA LEU A 9 18.12 -27.18 -8.71
C LEU A 9 17.71 -27.78 -7.37
N VAL A 10 18.29 -28.92 -6.99
CA VAL A 10 18.04 -29.56 -5.68
C VAL A 10 18.49 -28.65 -4.55
N ILE A 11 19.70 -28.08 -4.64
CA ILE A 11 20.22 -27.14 -3.63
C ILE A 11 19.30 -25.92 -3.47
N VAL A 12 18.83 -25.34 -4.58
CA VAL A 12 17.93 -24.18 -4.55
C VAL A 12 16.56 -24.55 -3.95
N GLU A 13 16.01 -25.71 -4.29
CA GLU A 13 14.76 -26.20 -3.69
C GLU A 13 14.89 -26.46 -2.19
N ASP A 14 16.00 -27.06 -1.75
CA ASP A 14 16.26 -27.32 -0.34
C ASP A 14 16.46 -26.01 0.42
N LEU A 15 17.28 -25.08 -0.07
CA LEU A 15 17.45 -23.75 0.54
C LEU A 15 16.13 -22.98 0.60
N THR A 16 15.32 -23.02 -0.47
CA THR A 16 14.01 -22.37 -0.48
C THR A 16 13.11 -22.92 0.62
N ARG A 17 13.09 -24.25 0.81
CA ARG A 17 12.26 -24.90 1.84
C ARG A 17 12.69 -24.53 3.26
N HIS A 18 13.99 -24.35 3.49
CA HIS A 18 14.51 -23.96 4.80
C HIS A 18 14.29 -22.48 5.10
N LEU A 19 14.48 -21.59 4.11
CA LEU A 19 14.35 -20.15 4.29
C LEU A 19 12.89 -19.69 4.27
N TYR A 20 12.06 -20.31 3.44
CA TYR A 20 10.67 -19.91 3.18
C TYR A 20 9.75 -21.14 3.19
N PRO A 21 9.59 -21.84 4.34
CA PRO A 21 8.82 -23.08 4.41
C PRO A 21 7.37 -22.94 3.92
N TRP A 22 6.78 -21.76 4.15
CA TRP A 22 5.43 -21.40 3.72
C TRP A 22 5.25 -21.23 2.21
N LEU A 23 6.34 -21.09 1.45
CA LEU A 23 6.30 -20.91 0.00
C LEU A 23 5.98 -22.21 -0.74
N SER A 24 6.37 -23.34 -0.15
CA SER A 24 6.35 -24.67 -0.77
C SER A 24 4.96 -25.16 -1.21
N HIS A 25 3.89 -24.60 -0.65
CA HIS A 25 2.51 -24.92 -1.03
C HIS A 25 2.17 -24.47 -2.46
N ARG A 26 2.76 -23.36 -2.93
CA ARG A 26 2.54 -22.80 -4.28
C ARG A 26 3.76 -22.93 -5.17
N TYR A 27 4.94 -22.58 -4.66
CA TYR A 27 6.18 -22.58 -5.42
C TYR A 27 7.23 -23.45 -4.74
N LYS A 28 7.68 -24.50 -5.44
CA LYS A 28 8.71 -25.42 -4.94
C LYS A 28 10.09 -24.78 -4.77
N SER A 29 10.35 -23.69 -5.49
CA SER A 29 11.60 -22.92 -5.40
C SER A 29 11.38 -21.46 -5.79
N THR A 30 12.29 -20.58 -5.36
CA THR A 30 12.36 -19.19 -5.85
C THR A 30 12.53 -19.12 -7.37
N ASN A 31 13.28 -20.05 -7.95
CA ASN A 31 13.43 -20.18 -9.41
C ASN A 31 12.09 -20.40 -10.15
N LYS A 32 11.13 -21.10 -9.52
CA LYS A 32 9.78 -21.26 -10.10
C LYS A 32 9.01 -19.94 -10.11
N ILE A 33 9.20 -19.09 -9.09
CA ILE A 33 8.59 -17.76 -9.08
C ILE A 33 9.19 -16.90 -10.18
N ILE A 34 10.51 -16.90 -10.30
CA ILE A 34 11.24 -16.13 -11.32
C ILE A 34 10.73 -16.50 -12.71
N ARG A 35 10.68 -17.80 -13.03
CA ARG A 35 10.13 -18.27 -14.32
C ARG A 35 8.67 -17.88 -14.52
N PHE A 36 7.85 -17.97 -13.48
CA PHE A 36 6.48 -17.49 -13.57
C PHE A 36 6.44 -16.01 -13.95
N GLN A 37 7.35 -15.16 -13.43
CA GLN A 37 7.45 -13.75 -13.85
C GLN A 37 7.92 -13.58 -15.30
N GLU A 38 8.82 -14.45 -15.78
CA GLU A 38 9.34 -14.43 -17.16
C GLU A 38 8.27 -14.85 -18.19
N ASP A 39 7.35 -15.73 -17.80
CA ASP A 39 6.31 -16.29 -18.67
C ASP A 39 5.01 -15.43 -18.72
N ILE A 40 4.92 -14.33 -17.94
CA ILE A 40 3.73 -13.47 -17.91
C ILE A 40 3.53 -12.77 -19.25
N GLU A 41 2.30 -12.81 -19.76
CA GLU A 41 1.91 -12.05 -20.95
C GLU A 41 1.96 -10.54 -20.68
N LYS A 42 2.36 -9.75 -21.69
CA LYS A 42 2.47 -8.29 -21.55
C LYS A 42 1.16 -7.61 -21.11
N SER A 43 0.01 -8.17 -21.48
CA SER A 43 -1.30 -7.65 -21.06
C SER A 43 -1.55 -7.77 -19.55
N ASP A 44 -0.89 -8.72 -18.88
CA ASP A 44 -1.01 -8.99 -17.45
C ASP A 44 0.24 -8.55 -16.68
N GLU A 45 1.09 -7.72 -17.30
CA GLU A 45 2.37 -7.30 -16.73
C GLU A 45 2.18 -6.39 -15.51
N THR A 46 1.19 -5.51 -15.51
CA THR A 46 0.90 -4.59 -14.40
C THR A 46 -0.53 -4.69 -13.94
N GLY A 47 -0.75 -4.76 -12.63
CA GLY A 47 -2.09 -4.75 -12.06
C GLY A 47 -2.16 -4.23 -10.64
N ILE A 48 -3.38 -3.94 -10.20
CA ILE A 48 -3.69 -3.43 -8.87
C ILE A 48 -4.03 -4.60 -7.96
N VAL A 49 -3.48 -4.60 -6.74
CA VAL A 49 -3.78 -5.61 -5.72
C VAL A 49 -4.36 -4.93 -4.50
N MET A 50 -5.47 -5.45 -3.98
CA MET A 50 -6.11 -4.96 -2.77
C MET A 50 -6.27 -6.08 -1.75
N SER A 51 -5.86 -5.89 -0.50
CA SER A 51 -6.23 -6.78 0.61
C SER A 51 -7.53 -6.29 1.24
N VAL A 52 -8.60 -7.09 1.17
CA VAL A 52 -9.95 -6.64 1.55
C VAL A 52 -10.62 -7.63 2.48
N GLY A 53 -11.03 -7.13 3.65
CA GLY A 53 -11.91 -7.84 4.56
C GLY A 53 -13.33 -7.27 4.59
N ARG A 54 -14.24 -7.99 5.28
CA ARG A 54 -15.68 -7.67 5.33
C ARG A 54 -15.99 -6.21 5.61
N LYS A 55 -15.26 -5.61 6.57
CA LYS A 55 -15.50 -4.23 7.02
C LYS A 55 -15.11 -3.21 5.96
N GLN A 56 -14.04 -3.49 5.22
CA GLN A 56 -13.48 -2.64 4.17
C GLN A 56 -14.15 -2.85 2.81
N PHE A 57 -14.92 -3.92 2.64
CA PHE A 57 -15.54 -4.27 1.36
C PHE A 57 -16.32 -3.12 0.70
N PRO A 58 -17.17 -2.34 1.40
CA PRO A 58 -17.85 -1.20 0.79
C PRO A 58 -16.89 -0.12 0.26
N ASP A 59 -15.80 0.14 0.98
CA ASP A 59 -14.80 1.12 0.54
C ASP A 59 -14.00 0.59 -0.65
N ALA A 60 -13.68 -0.70 -0.68
CA ALA A 60 -13.05 -1.36 -1.82
C ALA A 60 -13.92 -1.30 -3.08
N ILE A 61 -15.23 -1.57 -2.98
CA ILE A 61 -16.16 -1.43 -4.10
C ILE A 61 -16.19 0.01 -4.61
N HIS A 62 -16.23 0.99 -3.71
CA HIS A 62 -16.17 2.39 -4.12
C HIS A 62 -14.81 2.72 -4.79
N SER A 63 -13.68 2.18 -4.31
CA SER A 63 -12.37 2.36 -4.94
C SER A 63 -12.34 1.84 -6.36
N ILE A 64 -12.78 0.60 -6.57
CA ILE A 64 -12.90 -0.04 -7.88
C ILE A 64 -13.77 0.81 -8.82
N TYR A 65 -14.88 1.35 -8.32
CA TYR A 65 -15.72 2.28 -9.09
C TYR A 65 -14.96 3.53 -9.50
N THR A 66 -14.24 4.18 -8.57
CA THR A 66 -13.48 5.39 -8.88
C THR A 66 -12.39 5.12 -9.92
N LEU A 67 -11.68 3.99 -9.82
CA LEU A 67 -10.66 3.59 -10.78
C LEU A 67 -11.26 3.38 -12.18
N HIS A 68 -12.30 2.55 -12.31
CA HIS A 68 -12.87 2.20 -13.61
C HIS A 68 -13.72 3.31 -14.24
N LYS A 69 -14.56 3.97 -13.45
CA LYS A 69 -15.59 4.89 -13.97
C LYS A 69 -15.16 6.35 -13.92
N ILE A 70 -14.29 6.74 -12.99
CA ILE A 70 -13.86 8.12 -12.85
C ILE A 70 -12.49 8.37 -13.47
N LEU A 71 -11.48 7.61 -13.07
CA LEU A 71 -10.12 7.73 -13.60
C LEU A 71 -9.93 6.98 -14.92
N LYS A 72 -10.87 6.09 -15.26
CA LYS A 72 -10.83 5.28 -16.48
C LYS A 72 -9.58 4.40 -16.59
N SER A 73 -9.00 4.01 -15.44
CA SER A 73 -7.84 3.11 -15.38
C SER A 73 -8.18 1.79 -16.07
N LYS A 74 -7.20 1.25 -16.80
CA LYS A 74 -7.32 -0.01 -17.54
C LYS A 74 -6.67 -1.18 -16.83
N LEU A 75 -6.00 -0.93 -15.71
CA LEU A 75 -5.28 -1.97 -15.00
C LEU A 75 -6.25 -3.03 -14.45
N PRO A 76 -5.95 -4.34 -14.63
CA PRO A 76 -6.66 -5.40 -13.95
C PRO A 76 -6.50 -5.28 -12.43
N ILE A 77 -7.55 -5.65 -11.69
CA ILE A 77 -7.60 -5.57 -10.24
C ILE A 77 -7.76 -6.97 -9.67
N GLU A 78 -6.85 -7.37 -8.77
CA GLU A 78 -7.05 -8.53 -7.91
C GLU A 78 -7.44 -8.10 -6.49
N VAL A 79 -8.55 -8.63 -6.00
CA VAL A 79 -9.02 -8.42 -4.62
C VAL A 79 -8.73 -9.67 -3.79
N HIS A 80 -7.70 -9.57 -2.97
CA HIS A 80 -7.19 -10.66 -2.15
C HIS A 80 -7.90 -10.68 -0.79
N TYR A 81 -8.32 -11.87 -0.35
CA TYR A 81 -9.06 -12.08 0.89
C TYR A 81 -8.70 -13.41 1.57
N CYS A 82 -9.07 -13.57 2.84
CA CYS A 82 -8.66 -14.71 3.68
C CYS A 82 -9.83 -15.67 3.97
N GLY A 83 -10.38 -16.28 2.91
CA GLY A 83 -11.49 -17.24 3.02
C GLY A 83 -12.82 -16.64 3.46
N GLU A 84 -13.77 -17.52 3.77
CA GLU A 84 -15.18 -17.17 4.00
C GLU A 84 -15.45 -16.35 5.26
N ARG A 85 -14.52 -16.42 6.24
CA ARG A 85 -14.59 -15.58 7.44
C ARG A 85 -14.32 -14.12 7.10
N ASP A 86 -13.50 -13.87 6.08
CA ASP A 86 -13.10 -12.55 5.64
C ASP A 86 -14.11 -11.95 4.66
N LEU A 87 -14.38 -12.63 3.53
CA LEU A 87 -15.44 -12.25 2.57
C LEU A 87 -16.48 -13.35 2.43
N THR A 88 -17.76 -12.97 2.43
CA THR A 88 -18.88 -13.90 2.21
C THR A 88 -19.00 -14.29 0.73
N ALA A 89 -19.67 -15.40 0.45
CA ALA A 89 -19.85 -15.89 -0.93
C ALA A 89 -20.50 -14.84 -1.86
N ASP A 90 -21.47 -14.06 -1.37
CA ASP A 90 -22.12 -12.99 -2.14
C ASP A 90 -21.20 -11.78 -2.41
N MET A 91 -20.25 -11.50 -1.51
CA MET A 91 -19.21 -10.49 -1.74
C MET A 91 -18.23 -10.95 -2.81
N VAL A 92 -17.80 -12.21 -2.76
CA VAL A 92 -16.91 -12.82 -3.77
C VAL A 92 -17.59 -12.86 -5.14
N GLU A 93 -18.85 -13.30 -5.19
CA GLU A 93 -19.64 -13.33 -6.44
C GLU A 93 -19.81 -11.93 -7.04
N ALA A 94 -20.01 -10.91 -6.21
CA ALA A 94 -20.10 -9.53 -6.67
C ALA A 94 -18.79 -9.04 -7.30
N LEU A 95 -17.63 -9.40 -6.75
CA LEU A 95 -16.32 -9.10 -7.33
C LEU A 95 -16.12 -9.83 -8.66
N MET A 96 -16.47 -11.12 -8.76
CA MET A 96 -16.34 -11.90 -10.00
C MET A 96 -17.16 -11.33 -11.16
N LYS A 97 -18.29 -10.68 -10.87
CA LYS A 97 -19.14 -10.06 -11.88
C LYS A 97 -18.60 -8.72 -12.40
N MET A 98 -17.68 -8.08 -11.68
CA MET A 98 -17.14 -6.79 -12.09
C MET A 98 -16.15 -6.96 -13.24
N PRO A 99 -16.24 -6.12 -14.29
CA PRO A 99 -15.27 -6.18 -15.38
C PRO A 99 -13.88 -5.86 -14.86
N ASN A 100 -12.88 -6.64 -15.30
CA ASN A 100 -11.48 -6.46 -14.96
C ASN A 100 -11.15 -6.58 -13.46
N VAL A 101 -11.96 -7.34 -12.71
CA VAL A 101 -11.73 -7.63 -11.28
C VAL A 101 -11.72 -9.13 -11.05
N LYS A 102 -10.79 -9.61 -10.23
CA LYS A 102 -10.68 -11.01 -9.85
C LYS A 102 -10.49 -11.15 -8.33
N PRO A 103 -11.40 -11.85 -7.62
CA PRO A 103 -11.13 -12.21 -6.23
C PRO A 103 -10.08 -13.33 -6.14
N VAL A 104 -9.18 -13.24 -5.16
CA VAL A 104 -8.10 -14.22 -4.91
C VAL A 104 -8.13 -14.65 -3.45
N ASN A 105 -8.32 -15.93 -3.19
CA ASN A 105 -8.34 -16.48 -1.84
C ASN A 105 -6.92 -16.81 -1.36
N LEU A 106 -6.36 -16.00 -0.47
CA LEU A 106 -5.00 -16.18 0.04
C LEU A 106 -4.82 -17.47 0.85
N LEU A 107 -5.90 -18.02 1.43
CA LEU A 107 -5.82 -19.31 2.16
C LEU A 107 -5.47 -20.48 1.23
N GLU A 108 -5.79 -20.39 -0.06
CA GLU A 108 -5.42 -21.42 -1.04
C GLU A 108 -3.94 -21.37 -1.42
N HIS A 109 -3.27 -20.25 -1.15
CA HIS A 109 -1.86 -20.06 -1.47
C HIS A 109 -0.96 -20.25 -0.25
N PHE A 110 -1.37 -19.71 0.90
CA PHE A 110 -0.56 -19.67 2.12
C PHE A 110 -1.39 -20.08 3.34
N PRO A 111 -1.93 -21.31 3.40
CA PRO A 111 -2.83 -21.73 4.47
C PRO A 111 -2.20 -21.58 5.85
N GLN A 112 -0.92 -21.92 6.00
CA GLN A 112 -0.20 -21.84 7.28
C GLN A 112 0.05 -20.41 7.76
N GLU A 113 0.12 -19.43 6.85
CA GLU A 113 0.40 -18.04 7.24
C GLU A 113 -0.87 -17.22 7.44
N ILE A 114 -1.94 -17.60 6.74
CA ILE A 114 -3.16 -16.80 6.62
C ILE A 114 -4.32 -17.36 7.46
N HIS A 115 -4.28 -18.62 7.91
CA HIS A 115 -5.38 -19.24 8.69
C HIS A 115 -5.75 -18.51 10.01
N VAL A 116 -4.83 -17.70 10.55
CA VAL A 116 -5.04 -16.85 11.75
C VAL A 116 -4.69 -15.38 11.46
N SER A 117 -4.75 -14.94 10.20
CA SER A 117 -4.41 -13.55 9.89
C SER A 117 -5.49 -12.60 10.38
N GLU A 118 -5.13 -11.75 11.35
CA GLU A 118 -5.84 -10.52 11.67
C GLU A 118 -5.16 -9.35 10.94
N GLY A 119 -5.96 -8.45 10.38
CA GLY A 119 -5.51 -7.12 9.95
C GLY A 119 -4.49 -7.11 8.81
N TRP A 120 -3.41 -6.34 8.99
CA TRP A 120 -2.53 -5.86 7.91
C TRP A 120 -1.51 -6.87 7.36
N SER A 121 -1.33 -8.02 8.03
CA SER A 121 -0.28 -9.01 7.73
C SER A 121 -0.37 -9.63 6.33
N THR A 122 -1.49 -9.46 5.62
CA THR A 122 -1.76 -10.12 4.33
C THR A 122 -1.16 -9.39 3.14
N LYS A 123 -0.82 -8.09 3.28
CA LYS A 123 -0.37 -7.24 2.15
C LYS A 123 0.85 -7.80 1.39
N PRO A 124 1.97 -8.19 2.04
CA PRO A 124 3.09 -8.78 1.31
C PRO A 124 2.72 -10.10 0.60
N TYR A 125 1.90 -10.92 1.25
CA TYR A 125 1.41 -12.17 0.67
C TYR A 125 0.48 -11.94 -0.52
N ALA A 126 -0.33 -10.87 -0.51
CA ALA A 126 -1.16 -10.47 -1.64
C ALA A 126 -0.31 -10.08 -2.86
N ILE A 127 0.74 -9.28 -2.65
CA ILE A 127 1.70 -8.95 -3.71
C ILE A 127 2.35 -10.23 -4.25
N LEU A 128 2.78 -11.13 -3.37
CA LEU A 128 3.47 -12.37 -3.78
C LEU A 128 2.55 -13.35 -4.53
N ALA A 129 1.31 -13.53 -4.07
CA ALA A 129 0.32 -14.42 -4.69
C ALA A 129 -0.22 -13.89 -6.02
N SER A 130 -0.19 -12.57 -6.22
CA SER A 130 -0.79 -11.96 -7.39
C SER A 130 -0.20 -12.46 -8.71
N SER A 131 -1.03 -12.48 -9.75
CA SER A 131 -0.63 -12.92 -11.08
C SER A 131 0.25 -11.91 -11.83
N PHE A 132 0.26 -10.64 -11.41
CA PHE A 132 0.98 -9.56 -12.09
C PHE A 132 2.48 -9.59 -11.83
N ARG A 133 3.27 -9.09 -12.79
CA ARG A 133 4.72 -8.89 -12.60
C ARG A 133 5.00 -7.65 -11.76
N THR A 134 4.44 -6.54 -12.20
CA THR A 134 4.45 -5.25 -11.53
C THR A 134 3.14 -5.05 -10.79
N VAL A 135 3.24 -4.91 -9.47
CA VAL A 135 2.09 -4.81 -8.58
C VAL A 135 1.99 -3.38 -8.06
N ILE A 136 0.82 -2.79 -8.19
CA ILE A 136 0.41 -1.60 -7.44
C ILE A 136 -0.49 -2.09 -6.30
N LEU A 137 0.08 -2.34 -5.13
CA LEU A 137 -0.70 -2.61 -3.93
C LEU A 137 -1.42 -1.32 -3.53
N MET A 138 -2.72 -1.41 -3.21
CA MET A 138 -3.45 -0.31 -2.59
C MET A 138 -4.38 -0.77 -1.46
N ASP A 139 -4.54 0.06 -0.44
CA ASP A 139 -5.56 -0.12 0.59
C ASP A 139 -6.98 0.12 0.04
N ALA A 140 -7.97 -0.48 0.70
CA ALA A 140 -9.38 -0.36 0.32
C ALA A 140 -9.91 1.08 0.38
N ASP A 141 -9.34 1.92 1.22
CA ASP A 141 -9.70 3.32 1.43
C ASP A 141 -8.72 4.30 0.78
N VAL A 142 -7.88 3.84 -0.15
CA VAL A 142 -7.07 4.73 -0.99
C VAL A 142 -7.87 5.23 -2.19
N ARG A 143 -7.63 6.48 -2.58
CA ARG A 143 -8.12 7.09 -3.82
C ARG A 143 -6.99 7.83 -4.52
N PHE A 144 -7.14 8.04 -5.83
CA PHE A 144 -6.13 8.68 -6.65
C PHE A 144 -6.65 9.96 -7.33
N PHE A 145 -5.74 10.90 -7.60
CA PHE A 145 -5.96 12.09 -8.42
C PHE A 145 -5.70 11.84 -9.92
N GLN A 146 -4.99 10.76 -10.24
CA GLN A 146 -4.61 10.37 -11.59
C GLN A 146 -4.69 8.85 -11.76
N PRO A 147 -4.79 8.32 -12.99
CA PRO A 147 -4.73 6.88 -13.22
C PRO A 147 -3.48 6.26 -12.57
N PRO A 148 -3.60 5.19 -11.75
CA PRO A 148 -2.44 4.61 -11.05
C PRO A 148 -1.32 4.09 -11.96
N GLU A 149 -1.65 3.69 -13.19
CA GLU A 149 -0.66 3.32 -14.22
C GLU A 149 0.34 4.44 -14.56
N ASN A 150 0.02 5.70 -14.22
CA ASN A 150 0.96 6.80 -14.37
C ASN A 150 2.18 6.65 -13.45
N ILE A 151 2.02 6.02 -12.28
CA ILE A 151 3.12 5.82 -11.32
C ILE A 151 4.20 4.95 -11.96
N THR A 152 3.82 3.84 -12.60
CA THR A 152 4.77 2.90 -13.19
C THR A 152 5.33 3.38 -14.53
N SER A 153 4.62 4.25 -15.25
CA SER A 153 5.05 4.77 -16.55
C SER A 153 5.87 6.06 -16.47
N SER A 154 5.70 6.87 -15.42
CA SER A 154 6.29 8.22 -15.33
C SER A 154 7.30 8.41 -14.21
N SER A 155 7.32 7.57 -13.17
CA SER A 155 8.26 7.73 -12.06
C SER A 155 9.65 7.23 -12.43
N LYS A 156 10.65 8.12 -12.31
CA LYS A 156 12.07 7.78 -12.44
C LYS A 156 12.54 6.89 -11.31
N ILE A 157 11.99 7.08 -10.11
CA ILE A 157 12.29 6.19 -8.97
C ILE A 157 11.85 4.76 -9.29
N PHE A 158 10.62 4.58 -9.78
CA PHE A 158 10.17 3.25 -10.16
C PHE A 158 11.00 2.65 -11.31
N ASP A 159 11.32 3.43 -12.34
CA ASP A 159 12.16 2.97 -13.46
C ASP A 159 13.56 2.52 -12.99
N GLU A 160 14.20 3.28 -12.10
CA GLU A 160 15.54 2.96 -11.60
C GLU A 160 15.54 1.76 -10.64
N TYR A 161 14.61 1.71 -9.68
CA TYR A 161 14.65 0.75 -8.58
C TYR A 161 13.71 -0.45 -8.77
N GLY A 162 12.72 -0.35 -9.67
CA GLY A 162 11.60 -1.30 -9.79
C GLY A 162 10.69 -1.31 -8.58
N LEU A 163 10.70 -0.22 -7.81
CA LEU A 163 9.88 -0.02 -6.62
C LEU A 163 9.67 1.46 -6.34
N LEU A 164 8.61 1.77 -5.60
CA LEU A 164 8.38 3.09 -5.05
C LEU A 164 7.65 2.97 -3.71
N PHE A 165 8.24 3.55 -2.67
CA PHE A 165 7.64 3.68 -1.34
C PHE A 165 7.24 5.14 -1.06
N TYR A 166 6.26 5.33 -0.19
CA TYR A 166 5.82 6.65 0.24
C TYR A 166 6.09 6.81 1.73
N HIS A 167 6.58 7.99 2.11
CA HIS A 167 6.80 8.28 3.51
C HIS A 167 5.49 8.50 4.25
N ASP A 168 5.41 8.07 5.52
CA ASP A 168 4.33 8.46 6.44
C ASP A 168 4.68 9.79 7.12
N ARG A 169 3.76 10.27 7.95
CA ARG A 169 3.88 11.47 8.77
C ARG A 169 5.03 11.35 9.76
N SER A 170 5.65 12.48 10.05
CA SER A 170 6.63 12.62 11.13
C SER A 170 5.92 12.70 12.47
N ILE A 171 5.49 11.53 12.99
CA ILE A 171 4.87 11.42 14.32
C ILE A 171 5.71 10.53 15.23
N GLN A 172 5.90 10.97 16.47
CA GLN A 172 6.52 10.17 17.52
C GLN A 172 5.41 9.56 18.39
N ARG A 173 5.40 8.24 18.53
CA ARG A 173 4.56 7.55 19.53
C ARG A 173 5.42 7.24 20.75
N SER A 174 4.80 7.08 21.90
CA SER A 174 5.45 6.68 23.16
C SER A 174 5.86 5.20 23.17
N MET A 175 6.56 4.75 22.12
CA MET A 175 7.15 3.41 21.98
C MET A 175 8.67 3.59 21.90
N PRO A 176 9.43 3.31 22.98
CA PRO A 176 10.80 3.79 23.09
C PRO A 176 11.87 2.95 22.36
N ASP A 177 11.56 1.77 21.78
CA ASP A 177 12.62 0.80 21.41
C ASP A 177 12.72 0.39 19.92
N TYR A 178 11.91 0.98 19.03
CA TYR A 178 11.84 0.58 17.62
C TYR A 178 13.17 0.76 16.85
N ALA A 179 13.88 1.85 17.12
CA ALA A 179 15.15 2.15 16.47
C ALA A 179 16.29 1.26 17.00
N SER A 180 16.29 0.92 18.29
CA SER A 180 17.28 0.01 18.88
C SER A 180 17.11 -1.39 18.32
N TRP A 181 15.87 -1.88 18.22
CA TRP A 181 15.57 -3.16 17.60
C TRP A 181 16.06 -3.20 16.15
N PHE A 182 15.81 -2.16 15.37
CA PHE A 182 16.33 -2.09 13.99
C PHE A 182 17.87 -2.11 13.95
N LYS A 183 18.55 -1.37 14.83
CA LYS A 183 20.02 -1.40 14.92
C LYS A 183 20.55 -2.77 15.38
N PHE A 184 19.79 -3.50 16.18
CA PHE A 184 20.14 -4.86 16.60
C PHE A 184 20.10 -5.83 15.41
N ILE A 185 19.04 -5.81 14.60
CA ILE A 185 18.91 -6.69 13.42
C ILE A 185 19.73 -6.20 12.22
N ASN A 186 20.07 -4.91 12.17
CA ASN A 186 20.88 -4.28 11.13
C ASN A 186 21.96 -3.37 11.75
N PRO A 187 23.06 -3.92 12.27
CA PRO A 187 24.09 -3.15 12.95
C PRO A 187 24.89 -2.21 12.04
N GLN A 188 24.75 -2.36 10.72
CA GLN A 188 25.44 -1.56 9.70
C GLN A 188 24.45 -1.09 8.65
N PRO A 189 23.55 -0.13 8.95
CA PRO A 189 22.62 0.37 7.96
C PRO A 189 23.36 1.02 6.78
N THR A 190 22.77 0.95 5.58
CA THR A 190 23.29 1.64 4.41
C THR A 190 23.32 3.15 4.64
N ARG A 191 24.09 3.89 3.83
CA ARG A 191 24.09 5.37 3.89
C ARG A 191 22.68 5.96 3.73
N TYR A 192 21.80 5.32 2.97
CA TYR A 192 20.43 5.79 2.83
C TYR A 192 19.58 5.41 4.05
N GLY A 193 19.61 4.14 4.47
CA GLY A 193 18.88 3.69 5.66
C GLY A 193 19.26 4.47 6.93
N SER A 194 20.54 4.81 7.09
CA SER A 194 21.01 5.63 8.22
C SER A 194 20.47 7.06 8.21
N THR A 195 19.93 7.54 7.09
CA THR A 195 19.30 8.86 7.02
C THR A 195 17.81 8.85 7.32
N LEU A 196 17.15 7.70 7.48
CA LEU A 196 15.69 7.61 7.69
C LEU A 196 15.26 8.08 9.10
N ARG A 197 14.01 8.55 9.27
CA ARG A 197 13.48 9.00 10.58
C ARG A 197 13.41 7.85 11.57
N TYR A 198 12.92 6.69 11.15
CA TYR A 198 12.78 5.50 11.99
C TYR A 198 14.13 5.06 12.58
N THR A 199 15.18 4.99 11.78
CA THR A 199 16.53 4.58 12.22
C THR A 199 17.15 5.55 13.24
N ASN A 200 16.73 6.82 13.22
CA ASN A 200 17.24 7.89 14.08
C ASN A 200 16.31 8.24 15.25
N SER A 201 15.29 7.41 15.52
CA SER A 201 14.29 7.65 16.57
C SER A 201 13.48 8.96 16.42
N LEU A 202 13.42 9.49 15.20
CA LEU A 202 12.72 10.74 14.87
C LEU A 202 11.24 10.50 14.58
N SER A 203 10.89 9.35 14.02
CA SER A 203 9.49 8.99 13.82
C SER A 203 9.30 7.50 13.91
N TYR A 204 8.20 7.10 14.55
CA TYR A 204 7.79 5.70 14.62
C TYR A 204 7.28 5.17 13.27
N HIS A 205 6.90 6.08 12.36
CA HIS A 205 6.38 5.74 11.04
C HIS A 205 7.30 6.30 9.96
N GLU A 206 8.02 5.43 9.26
CA GLU A 206 8.79 5.85 8.09
C GLU A 206 7.92 5.78 6.84
N GLN A 207 7.19 4.67 6.69
CA GLN A 207 6.49 4.29 5.48
C GLN A 207 4.97 4.31 5.65
N GLU A 208 4.27 4.90 4.68
CA GLU A 208 2.84 4.68 4.51
C GLU A 208 2.64 3.58 3.44
N SER A 209 2.19 2.40 3.87
CA SER A 209 1.95 1.24 2.99
C SER A 209 0.54 1.17 2.39
N GLY A 210 -0.20 2.30 2.42
CA GLY A 210 -1.46 2.45 1.69
C GLY A 210 -1.31 2.27 0.19
N VAL A 211 -0.15 2.62 -0.37
CA VAL A 211 0.25 2.28 -1.75
C VAL A 211 1.70 1.80 -1.76
N VAL A 212 1.95 0.66 -2.39
CA VAL A 212 3.29 0.09 -2.56
C VAL A 212 3.44 -0.44 -3.98
N ILE A 213 4.50 -0.03 -4.69
CA ILE A 213 4.74 -0.45 -6.07
C ILE A 213 5.98 -1.35 -6.10
N ILE A 214 5.86 -2.54 -6.69
CA ILE A 214 6.95 -3.54 -6.76
C ILE A 214 6.92 -4.25 -8.12
N ASP A 215 8.06 -4.31 -8.80
CA ASP A 215 8.31 -5.21 -9.93
C ASP A 215 8.97 -6.51 -9.45
N LYS A 216 8.19 -7.60 -9.41
CA LYS A 216 8.66 -8.92 -8.92
C LYS A 216 9.65 -9.60 -9.87
N SER A 217 9.82 -9.12 -11.10
CA SER A 217 10.85 -9.66 -12.00
C SER A 217 12.27 -9.28 -11.58
N ARG A 218 12.42 -8.21 -10.79
CA ARG A 218 13.72 -7.83 -10.23
C ARG A 218 14.06 -8.75 -9.08
N ILE A 219 15.11 -9.55 -9.23
CA ILE A 219 15.47 -10.59 -8.27
C ILE A 219 15.69 -10.05 -6.84
N GLY A 220 16.30 -8.86 -6.70
CA GLY A 220 16.44 -8.20 -5.41
C GLY A 220 15.08 -7.86 -4.79
N ALA A 221 14.19 -7.27 -5.57
CA ALA A 221 12.84 -6.92 -5.12
C ALA A 221 12.03 -8.16 -4.71
N LEU A 222 12.13 -9.25 -5.48
CA LEU A 222 11.48 -10.52 -5.14
C LEU A 222 11.98 -11.06 -3.79
N HIS A 223 13.29 -11.13 -3.58
CA HIS A 223 13.84 -11.65 -2.34
C HIS A 223 13.52 -10.76 -1.13
N SER A 224 13.52 -9.45 -1.30
CA SER A 224 13.10 -8.54 -0.25
C SER A 224 11.60 -8.63 0.04
N LEU A 225 10.75 -8.89 -0.96
CA LEU A 225 9.34 -9.21 -0.74
C LEU A 225 9.16 -10.52 0.04
N LEU A 226 9.98 -11.55 -0.22
CA LEU A 226 9.94 -12.80 0.56
C LEU A 226 10.33 -12.56 2.03
N LEU A 227 11.30 -11.69 2.30
CA LEU A 227 11.64 -11.30 3.66
C LEU A 227 10.53 -10.45 4.31
N ALA A 228 9.86 -9.58 3.55
CA ALA A 228 8.69 -8.85 4.05
C ALA A 228 7.55 -9.83 4.41
N CYS A 229 7.31 -10.87 3.60
CA CYS A 229 6.38 -11.95 3.95
C CYS A 229 6.80 -12.65 5.25
N ALA A 230 8.10 -12.93 5.42
CA ALA A 230 8.60 -13.55 6.64
C ALA A 230 8.35 -12.67 7.88
N PHE A 231 8.61 -11.36 7.83
CA PHE A 231 8.27 -10.45 8.94
C PHE A 231 6.79 -10.45 9.31
N ASN A 232 5.91 -10.64 8.31
CA ASN A 232 4.47 -10.70 8.48
C ASN A 232 3.92 -12.13 8.67
N SER A 233 4.80 -13.14 8.74
CA SER A 233 4.42 -14.54 8.93
C SER A 233 3.78 -14.75 10.30
N PHE A 234 3.02 -15.84 10.45
CA PHE A 234 2.42 -16.21 11.74
C PHE A 234 3.49 -16.35 12.82
N THR A 235 4.66 -16.88 12.44
CA THR A 235 5.81 -17.08 13.32
C THR A 235 6.41 -15.77 13.84
N TYR A 236 6.59 -14.75 12.99
CA TYR A 236 7.39 -13.57 13.33
C TYR A 236 6.59 -12.29 13.55
N ARG A 237 5.32 -12.22 13.11
CA ARG A 237 4.53 -10.97 13.21
C ARG A 237 4.36 -10.47 14.64
N SER A 238 4.26 -11.38 15.62
CA SER A 238 4.05 -11.03 17.02
C SER A 238 5.26 -10.32 17.63
N GLU A 239 6.48 -10.62 17.17
CA GLU A 239 7.70 -9.89 17.54
C GLU A 239 7.84 -8.62 16.71
N THR A 240 7.68 -8.73 15.39
CA THR A 240 7.82 -7.62 14.45
C THR A 240 6.94 -6.43 14.84
N TYR A 241 5.66 -6.68 15.15
CA TYR A 241 4.69 -5.62 15.45
C TYR A 241 4.84 -5.00 16.85
N LYS A 242 5.78 -5.49 17.68
CA LYS A 242 6.17 -4.76 18.90
C LYS A 242 6.97 -3.51 18.58
N HIS A 243 7.60 -3.47 17.40
CA HIS A 243 8.54 -2.42 17.01
C HIS A 243 7.99 -1.51 15.91
N MET A 244 6.85 -1.85 15.31
CA MET A 244 6.23 -1.07 14.23
C MET A 244 4.70 -1.21 14.22
N TYR A 245 4.01 -0.32 13.53
CA TYR A 245 2.55 -0.38 13.40
C TYR A 245 2.13 -1.23 12.21
N GLY A 246 1.91 -2.53 12.44
CA GLY A 246 1.50 -3.47 11.41
C GLY A 246 2.62 -3.74 10.39
N ASP A 247 2.26 -3.86 9.12
CA ASP A 247 3.15 -4.26 8.02
C ASP A 247 4.06 -3.13 7.51
N LYS A 248 3.73 -1.87 7.79
CA LYS A 248 4.24 -0.68 7.10
C LYS A 248 5.76 -0.67 6.91
N GLU A 249 6.49 -0.86 7.99
CA GLU A 249 7.96 -0.77 7.99
C GLU A 249 8.64 -2.04 7.46
N THR A 250 7.90 -3.16 7.36
CA THR A 250 8.47 -4.45 6.92
C THR A 250 8.94 -4.42 5.47
N PHE A 251 8.36 -3.57 4.63
CA PHE A 251 8.79 -3.41 3.24
C PHE A 251 10.20 -2.82 3.17
N TRP A 252 10.40 -1.56 3.53
CA TRP A 252 11.73 -0.94 3.39
C TRP A 252 12.80 -1.62 4.25
N ILE A 253 12.46 -2.12 5.45
CA ILE A 253 13.41 -2.87 6.30
C ILE A 253 13.93 -4.12 5.56
N SER A 254 13.07 -4.81 4.81
CA SER A 254 13.49 -5.99 4.04
C SER A 254 14.44 -5.65 2.90
N TRP A 255 14.26 -4.51 2.25
CA TRP A 255 15.19 -4.00 1.22
C TRP A 255 16.53 -3.61 1.85
N GLU A 256 16.47 -2.92 2.98
CA GLU A 256 17.63 -2.45 3.72
C GLU A 256 18.49 -3.61 4.27
N LEU A 257 17.87 -4.67 4.81
CA LEU A 257 18.56 -5.85 5.32
C LEU A 257 19.22 -6.67 4.21
N LEU A 258 18.56 -6.80 3.05
CA LEU A 258 19.10 -7.53 1.90
C LEU A 258 20.00 -6.70 0.99
N ARG A 259 20.26 -5.43 1.35
CA ARG A 259 21.09 -4.49 0.57
C ARG A 259 20.59 -4.27 -0.85
N VAL A 260 19.28 -4.38 -1.04
CA VAL A 260 18.63 -4.06 -2.32
C VAL A 260 18.36 -2.55 -2.31
N PRO A 261 18.86 -1.79 -3.28
CA PRO A 261 18.62 -0.35 -3.33
C PRO A 261 17.13 -0.02 -3.37
N TYR A 262 16.71 0.98 -2.61
CA TYR A 262 15.32 1.47 -2.55
C TYR A 262 15.29 2.98 -2.37
N ARG A 263 14.15 3.57 -2.72
CA ARG A 263 13.87 4.99 -2.54
C ARG A 263 12.41 5.20 -2.16
N PHE A 264 12.22 6.12 -1.23
CA PHE A 264 10.94 6.75 -0.97
C PHE A 264 10.71 7.91 -1.96
N SER A 265 9.45 8.27 -2.17
CA SER A 265 9.07 9.55 -2.79
C SER A 265 9.79 10.71 -2.06
N PRO A 266 10.24 11.76 -2.76
CA PRO A 266 11.07 12.81 -2.17
C PRO A 266 10.41 13.58 -1.03
N THR A 267 9.08 13.61 -0.98
CA THR A 267 8.31 14.31 0.06
C THR A 267 7.81 13.36 1.13
N TYR A 268 7.59 13.90 2.32
CA TYR A 268 6.82 13.23 3.35
C TYR A 268 5.32 13.25 3.02
N ALA A 269 4.52 12.59 3.85
CA ALA A 269 3.09 12.67 3.70
C ALA A 269 2.57 14.11 3.84
N GLY A 270 1.34 14.30 3.42
CA GLY A 270 0.66 15.58 3.35
C GLY A 270 -0.78 15.50 3.85
N ALA A 271 -1.48 16.64 3.80
CA ALA A 271 -2.88 16.75 4.15
C ALA A 271 -3.69 17.24 2.95
N LEU A 272 -4.80 16.56 2.65
CA LEU A 272 -5.82 16.98 1.70
C LEU A 272 -7.09 17.36 2.46
N GLY A 273 -7.49 18.63 2.38
CA GLY A 273 -8.62 19.09 3.18
C GLY A 273 -8.86 20.59 3.12
N VAL A 274 -9.15 21.17 4.29
CA VAL A 274 -9.44 22.59 4.47
C VAL A 274 -8.25 23.29 5.12
N LYS A 275 -7.99 24.53 4.69
CA LYS A 275 -7.00 25.40 5.32
C LYS A 275 -7.63 26.14 6.51
N THR A 276 -7.00 26.08 7.66
CA THR A 276 -7.36 26.84 8.87
C THR A 276 -6.68 28.22 8.88
N SER A 277 -7.05 29.08 9.83
CA SER A 277 -6.53 30.45 9.92
C SER A 277 -5.04 30.55 10.23
N ASP A 278 -4.44 29.51 10.79
CA ASP A 278 -3.04 29.39 11.21
C ASP A 278 -2.15 28.74 10.13
N ASP A 279 -2.55 28.80 8.86
CA ASP A 279 -1.80 28.20 7.74
C ASP A 279 -1.58 26.68 7.86
N THR A 280 -2.50 26.01 8.56
CA THR A 280 -2.53 24.55 8.70
C THR A 280 -3.57 23.96 7.74
N VAL A 281 -3.27 22.83 7.11
CA VAL A 281 -4.24 22.08 6.27
C VAL A 281 -4.68 20.83 7.01
N CYS A 282 -5.99 20.65 7.17
CA CYS A 282 -6.60 19.59 7.95
C CYS A 282 -7.48 18.69 7.08
N GLY A 283 -7.20 17.38 7.07
CA GLY A 283 -8.00 16.38 6.35
C GLY A 283 -7.28 15.03 6.23
N ASN A 284 -7.37 14.42 5.05
CA ASN A 284 -6.90 13.07 4.80
C ASN A 284 -5.40 13.03 4.51
N LEU A 285 -4.77 11.90 4.84
CA LEU A 285 -3.36 11.66 4.58
C LEU A 285 -3.11 11.58 3.08
N PHE A 286 -2.25 12.45 2.55
CA PHE A 286 -2.11 12.71 1.12
C PHE A 286 -0.65 12.55 0.65
N HIS A 287 -0.46 12.21 -0.62
CA HIS A 287 0.85 11.98 -1.21
C HIS A 287 0.96 12.55 -2.63
N VAL A 288 2.16 13.05 -2.94
CA VAL A 288 2.56 13.57 -4.26
C VAL A 288 3.61 12.68 -4.92
N ASP A 289 3.80 12.86 -6.23
CA ASP A 289 4.88 12.25 -6.99
C ASP A 289 6.19 13.05 -6.85
N GLU A 290 7.24 12.57 -7.50
CA GLU A 290 8.56 13.20 -7.57
C GLU A 290 8.56 14.58 -8.27
N PHE A 291 7.45 14.98 -8.87
CA PHE A 291 7.23 16.27 -9.53
C PHE A 291 6.26 17.17 -8.75
N LEU A 292 5.88 16.78 -7.53
CA LEU A 292 4.94 17.48 -6.65
C LEU A 292 3.50 17.52 -7.18
N ASN A 293 3.13 16.66 -8.12
CA ASN A 293 1.74 16.51 -8.54
C ASN A 293 0.98 15.60 -7.56
N PRO A 294 -0.31 15.89 -7.30
CA PRO A 294 -1.16 15.01 -6.49
C PRO A 294 -1.26 13.61 -7.08
N VAL A 295 -1.08 12.58 -6.24
CA VAL A 295 -1.19 11.19 -6.67
C VAL A 295 -2.33 10.50 -5.96
N TRP A 296 -2.29 10.43 -4.64
CA TRP A 296 -3.24 9.63 -3.88
C TRP A 296 -3.42 10.11 -2.45
N TRP A 297 -4.48 9.65 -1.80
CA TRP A 297 -4.69 9.84 -0.36
C TRP A 297 -5.29 8.57 0.27
N ASN A 298 -5.07 8.43 1.57
CA ASN A 298 -5.60 7.37 2.41
C ASN A 298 -6.73 7.90 3.32
N GLY A 299 -7.60 7.02 3.84
CA GLY A 299 -8.70 7.35 4.74
C GLY A 299 -10.07 7.48 4.07
N GLY A 300 -10.16 7.21 2.76
CA GLY A 300 -11.41 7.14 2.02
C GLY A 300 -12.03 8.52 1.79
N MET A 301 -13.37 8.57 1.91
CA MET A 301 -14.16 9.78 1.64
C MET A 301 -14.72 10.45 2.90
N TRP A 302 -14.41 9.91 4.07
CA TRP A 302 -14.70 10.57 5.34
C TRP A 302 -13.53 11.48 5.72
N GLU A 303 -13.83 12.66 6.25
CA GLU A 303 -12.84 13.60 6.79
C GLU A 303 -12.11 13.02 8.01
N VAL A 304 -12.84 12.26 8.83
CA VAL A 304 -12.33 11.59 10.04
C VAL A 304 -12.90 10.19 10.08
N LYS A 305 -12.05 9.17 10.11
CA LYS A 305 -12.44 7.77 9.92
C LYS A 305 -13.31 7.25 11.07
N GLU A 306 -13.04 7.71 12.29
CA GLU A 306 -13.69 7.23 13.52
C GLU A 306 -14.60 8.26 14.19
N ALA A 307 -14.96 9.36 13.51
CA ALA A 307 -15.81 10.40 14.09
C ALA A 307 -17.27 9.96 14.29
N LYS A 308 -17.87 10.38 15.41
CA LYS A 308 -19.30 10.19 15.71
C LYS A 308 -20.20 10.95 14.74
N THR A 309 -19.79 12.14 14.32
CA THR A 309 -20.42 12.97 13.30
C THR A 309 -19.62 12.87 12.00
N ARG A 310 -20.19 12.26 10.97
CA ARG A 310 -19.48 11.94 9.74
C ARG A 310 -19.57 13.10 8.74
N ARG A 311 -18.46 13.81 8.52
CA ARG A 311 -18.29 14.75 7.39
C ARG A 311 -17.49 14.06 6.29
N VAL A 312 -17.82 14.39 5.04
CA VAL A 312 -17.03 13.92 3.89
C VAL A 312 -15.80 14.79 3.72
N VAL A 313 -14.77 14.25 3.07
CA VAL A 313 -13.56 15.00 2.69
C VAL A 313 -13.92 16.25 1.91
N GLN A 314 -13.23 17.35 2.21
CA GLN A 314 -13.37 18.62 1.53
C GLN A 314 -12.14 18.85 0.63
N PHE A 315 -12.37 19.11 -0.66
CA PHE A 315 -11.32 19.24 -1.67
C PHE A 315 -10.96 20.72 -1.88
N GLU A 316 -10.36 21.37 -0.88
CA GLU A 316 -10.06 22.81 -0.98
C GLU A 316 -8.57 23.11 -1.12
N TYR A 317 -7.76 22.48 -0.26
CA TYR A 317 -6.33 22.66 -0.18
C TYR A 317 -5.60 21.33 -0.09
N LEU A 318 -4.37 21.34 -0.55
CA LEU A 318 -3.39 20.31 -0.27
C LEU A 318 -2.14 20.95 0.33
N ALA A 319 -1.50 20.20 1.21
CA ALA A 319 -0.18 20.50 1.74
C ALA A 319 0.65 19.22 1.80
N PHE A 320 1.97 19.32 1.70
CA PHE A 320 2.89 18.19 1.88
C PHE A 320 4.12 18.65 2.67
N ASP A 321 4.72 17.76 3.44
CA ASP A 321 5.92 18.10 4.22
C ASP A 321 7.20 17.86 3.39
N SER A 322 7.91 18.94 3.07
CA SER A 322 9.17 18.90 2.30
C SER A 322 10.44 18.89 3.17
N GLU A 323 10.33 19.08 4.50
CA GLU A 323 11.49 19.41 5.36
C GLU A 323 11.64 18.54 6.62
N ARG A 324 10.91 17.42 6.72
CA ARG A 324 11.14 16.38 7.75
C ARG A 324 10.88 16.84 9.20
N ASP A 325 10.06 17.87 9.41
CA ASP A 325 9.91 18.46 10.75
C ASP A 325 8.76 17.79 11.53
N GLU A 326 9.10 17.20 12.69
CA GLU A 326 8.19 16.53 13.61
C GLU A 326 7.16 17.49 14.24
N LEU A 327 7.42 18.80 14.24
CA LEU A 327 6.54 19.80 14.88
C LEU A 327 5.27 20.13 14.07
N LYS A 328 5.06 19.48 12.93
CA LYS A 328 4.02 19.88 11.96
C LYS A 328 2.70 19.10 12.03
N TRP A 329 2.65 17.97 12.75
CA TRP A 329 1.50 17.06 12.72
C TRP A 329 0.67 17.07 14.00
N PHE A 330 -0.59 17.48 13.89
CA PHE A 330 -1.59 17.22 14.94
C PHE A 330 -2.27 15.87 14.63
N ILE A 331 -2.01 14.89 15.50
CA ILE A 331 -2.57 13.53 15.38
C ILE A 331 -4.09 13.59 15.60
N GLU A 332 -4.83 12.75 14.88
CA GLU A 332 -6.27 12.57 15.08
C GLU A 332 -6.55 12.23 16.55
N TYR A 333 -7.15 13.17 17.27
CA TYR A 333 -7.67 12.96 18.62
C TYR A 333 -9.18 13.17 18.58
N GLN A 334 -9.93 12.17 19.06
CA GLN A 334 -11.38 12.22 19.33
C GLN A 334 -12.20 13.14 18.39
N GLY A 335 -12.16 12.86 17.07
CA GLY A 335 -13.06 13.48 16.10
C GLY A 335 -12.48 14.64 15.27
N ALA A 336 -11.18 14.93 15.36
CA ALA A 336 -10.51 15.93 14.50
C ALA A 336 -9.60 15.24 13.44
N PRO A 337 -9.58 15.72 12.18
CA PRO A 337 -8.74 15.17 11.11
C PRO A 337 -7.25 15.40 11.35
N HIS A 338 -6.40 14.72 10.58
CA HIS A 338 -4.96 15.01 10.57
C HIS A 338 -4.72 16.42 10.04
N CYS A 339 -3.86 17.16 10.73
CA CYS A 339 -3.52 18.52 10.33
C CYS A 339 -2.02 18.65 10.14
N LEU A 340 -1.62 19.32 9.04
CA LEU A 340 -0.25 19.64 8.70
C LEU A 340 -0.06 21.16 8.69
N SER A 341 0.77 21.66 9.60
CA SER A 341 1.24 23.05 9.56
C SER A 341 2.44 23.18 8.62
N VAL A 342 2.39 24.14 7.70
CA VAL A 342 3.47 24.36 6.72
C VAL A 342 4.25 25.63 7.05
N GLN A 343 5.59 25.54 7.00
CA GLN A 343 6.46 26.69 7.24
C GLN A 343 6.53 27.60 6.00
N ASP A 344 6.77 27.03 4.83
CA ASP A 344 6.73 27.75 3.55
C ASP A 344 5.40 27.49 2.83
N THR A 345 4.42 28.33 3.13
CA THR A 345 3.07 28.27 2.54
C THR A 345 3.03 28.44 1.03
N LYS A 346 4.08 28.99 0.40
CA LYS A 346 4.14 29.19 -1.06
C LYS A 346 4.66 27.94 -1.77
N LYS A 347 5.51 27.17 -1.10
CA LYS A 347 6.16 25.97 -1.64
C LYS A 347 5.37 24.70 -1.32
N ASP A 348 4.90 24.58 -0.08
CA ASP A 348 4.44 23.30 0.48
C ASP A 348 2.91 23.23 0.64
N MET A 349 2.17 24.26 0.22
CA MET A 349 0.72 24.31 0.25
C MET A 349 0.15 25.04 -0.97
N ARG A 350 -0.98 24.55 -1.47
CA ARG A 350 -1.77 25.28 -2.48
C ARG A 350 -3.24 24.92 -2.44
N LYS A 351 -4.06 25.81 -3.01
CA LYS A 351 -5.45 25.48 -3.35
C LYS A 351 -5.46 24.39 -4.41
N LEU A 352 -6.47 23.52 -4.33
CA LEU A 352 -6.80 22.64 -5.46
C LEU A 352 -7.24 23.49 -6.65
N ASN A 353 -6.81 23.08 -7.84
CA ASN A 353 -7.25 23.69 -9.09
C ASN A 353 -8.69 23.26 -9.44
N ALA A 354 -9.25 23.80 -10.52
CA ALA A 354 -10.64 23.52 -10.91
C ALA A 354 -10.89 22.03 -11.21
N ASP A 355 -9.95 21.37 -11.89
CA ASP A 355 -10.07 19.97 -12.29
C ASP A 355 -9.98 19.02 -11.08
N GLU A 356 -9.06 19.30 -10.15
CA GLU A 356 -8.90 18.57 -8.89
C GLU A 356 -10.15 18.69 -8.00
N LYS A 357 -10.77 19.87 -7.97
CA LYS A 357 -12.04 20.10 -7.25
C LYS A 357 -13.19 19.34 -7.89
N GLN A 358 -13.32 19.41 -9.21
CA GLN A 358 -14.34 18.68 -9.95
C GLN A 358 -14.19 17.16 -9.79
N LEU A 359 -12.96 16.65 -9.73
CA LEU A 359 -12.67 15.26 -9.42
C LEU A 359 -13.17 14.89 -8.01
N GLY A 360 -12.87 15.73 -7.02
CA GLY A 360 -13.35 15.57 -5.64
C GLY A 360 -14.88 15.53 -5.54
N GLU A 361 -15.57 16.44 -6.23
CA GLU A 361 -17.04 16.46 -6.28
C GLU A 361 -17.61 15.16 -6.85
N ARG A 362 -17.02 14.63 -7.92
CA ARG A 362 -17.43 13.34 -8.51
C ARG A 362 -17.24 12.19 -7.54
N TYR A 363 -16.15 12.19 -6.75
CA TYR A 363 -15.93 11.18 -5.71
C TYR A 363 -16.93 11.29 -4.57
N ILE A 364 -17.26 12.49 -4.11
CA ILE A 364 -18.28 12.70 -3.08
C ILE A 364 -19.63 12.20 -3.58
N GLN A 365 -20.02 12.55 -4.81
CA GLN A 365 -21.28 12.10 -5.41
C GLN A 365 -21.36 10.57 -5.52
N SER A 366 -20.31 9.91 -6.04
CA SER A 366 -20.30 8.45 -6.16
C SER A 366 -20.28 7.76 -4.79
N PHE A 367 -19.60 8.34 -3.81
CA PHE A 367 -19.55 7.82 -2.45
C PHE A 367 -20.90 7.89 -1.77
N MET A 368 -21.57 9.04 -1.84
CA MET A 368 -22.91 9.21 -1.26
C MET A 368 -23.92 8.27 -1.91
N MET A 369 -23.83 8.09 -3.23
CA MET A 369 -24.63 7.10 -3.96
C MET A 369 -24.38 5.68 -3.46
N GLU A 370 -23.12 5.28 -3.24
CA GLU A 370 -22.80 3.96 -2.70
C GLU A 370 -23.34 3.79 -1.28
N ARG A 371 -23.21 4.81 -0.42
CA ARG A 371 -23.75 4.78 0.96
C ARG A 371 -25.27 4.64 1.00
N GLU A 372 -25.97 5.32 0.10
CA GLU A 372 -27.43 5.25 -0.02
C GLU A 372 -27.90 3.88 -0.53
N LEU A 373 -27.30 3.40 -1.63
CA LEU A 373 -27.67 2.13 -2.25
C LEU A 373 -27.20 0.92 -1.45
N ARG A 374 -26.13 1.08 -0.67
CA ARG A 374 -25.25 0.02 -0.13
C ARG A 374 -24.59 -0.79 -1.25
N TRP A 375 -23.50 -1.46 -0.91
CA TRP A 375 -22.68 -2.19 -1.87
C TRP A 375 -23.47 -3.09 -2.84
N LYS A 376 -24.47 -3.87 -2.38
CA LYS A 376 -25.22 -4.79 -3.26
C LYS A 376 -25.89 -4.09 -4.45
N LYS A 377 -26.66 -3.04 -4.17
CA LYS A 377 -27.37 -2.29 -5.21
C LYS A 377 -26.42 -1.39 -5.99
N PHE A 378 -25.37 -0.87 -5.34
CA PHE A 378 -24.34 -0.09 -6.00
C PHE A 378 -23.61 -0.92 -7.07
N VAL A 379 -23.15 -2.12 -6.72
CA VAL A 379 -22.52 -3.06 -7.67
C VAL A 379 -23.45 -3.38 -8.82
N ALA A 380 -24.72 -3.69 -8.56
CA ALA A 380 -25.68 -3.92 -9.63
C ALA A 380 -25.73 -2.73 -10.61
N LYS A 381 -25.80 -1.49 -10.10
CA LYS A 381 -25.77 -0.28 -10.93
C LYS A 381 -24.47 -0.13 -11.72
N MET A 382 -23.32 -0.55 -11.18
CA MET A 382 -22.03 -0.52 -11.88
C MET A 382 -21.96 -1.45 -13.10
N LEU A 383 -22.75 -2.53 -13.12
CA LEU A 383 -22.74 -3.51 -14.19
C LEU A 383 -23.62 -3.12 -15.39
N PHE A 384 -24.57 -2.20 -15.18
CA PHE A 384 -25.54 -1.76 -16.20
C PHE A 384 -25.22 -0.37 -16.79
N VAL A 385 -24.13 0.25 -16.35
CA VAL A 385 -23.58 1.54 -16.80
C VAL A 385 -22.11 1.31 -17.13
#